data_AF-W7TII9-F1
#
_entry.id   AF-W7TII9-F1
#
_cell.length_a   1.000
_cell.length_b   1.000
_cell.length_c   1.000
_cell.angle_alpha   90.00
_cell.angle_beta   90.00
_cell.angle_gamma   90.00
#
_symmetry.space_group_name_H-M   'P 1'
#
loop_
_entity.id
_entity.type
_entity.pdbx_description
1 polymer ?
#
loop_
_entity_poly.entity_id
_entity_poly.type
_entity_poly.pdbx_seq_one_letter_code
_entity_poly.pdbx_strand_id
1 'polypeptide(L)'
;MARRPLFLVIGCAAFPTLQAFNMAYHPLASSRRGKSYSTAITRLQSQQRGLLGDVVRPYDNSGGETDARLQFSTTRPDWLAELMLAKESQILRFPHELRRFEWTAEDDEAVDEFLMRGKMQDAQAYFEEKKATSVPMYRQTLRYHWTQTETDVHVGVPVPKAVRGANLHLIVAEDAMQVALTDTPSFGVISGKFAGTIDPSTSGWQLVQKPDGSHAISMTLKKQSQPGTHALWYQLLQGEKLGACMLFKGSAGQGRYHWSQDLDYMNVFIPIPEGVRGKSVQMTIDAAGRCMEVSHPQTSENPEVTGKQGDEGGRQRIGGELSGLVSPDECSWVIDEDGQGQRCVCLSLRKRRREASESTWWPRCFKEEESVVPPEMQGSLDEGLAQAREERERMERALGAEDGWGEEE
;
A
#
# COMPACT_ATOMS: atom_id res chain seq x y z
N MET A 1 16.00 -40.04 42.55
CA MET A 1 17.30 -39.35 42.52
C MET A 1 17.34 -38.45 41.30
N ALA A 2 16.99 -37.18 41.46
CA ALA A 2 16.88 -36.20 40.38
C ALA A 2 18.21 -35.46 40.20
N ARG A 3 18.79 -35.52 39.00
CA ARG A 3 19.97 -34.72 38.63
C ARG A 3 19.50 -33.45 37.92
N ARG A 4 19.78 -32.30 38.52
CA ARG A 4 19.67 -30.97 37.89
C ARG A 4 20.90 -30.72 37.01
N PRO A 5 20.78 -30.16 35.80
CA PRO A 5 21.94 -29.62 35.09
C PRO A 5 22.26 -28.19 35.56
N LEU A 6 23.56 -27.92 35.68
CA LEU A 6 24.16 -26.63 35.98
C LEU A 6 24.01 -25.66 34.80
N PHE A 7 23.65 -24.42 35.10
CA PHE A 7 23.78 -23.29 34.19
C PHE A 7 25.19 -22.69 34.30
N LEU A 8 25.87 -22.60 33.15
CA LEU A 8 27.12 -21.86 33.01
C LEU A 8 26.78 -20.44 32.55
N VAL A 9 27.09 -19.45 33.40
CA VAL A 9 27.01 -18.03 33.09
C VAL A 9 28.42 -17.56 32.76
N ILE A 10 28.64 -17.07 31.53
CA ILE A 10 29.86 -16.34 31.16
C ILE A 10 29.44 -14.90 30.86
N GLY A 11 29.98 -13.97 31.65
CA GLY A 11 29.76 -12.54 31.50
C GLY A 11 30.95 -11.81 30.89
N CYS A 12 30.63 -10.61 30.42
CA CYS A 12 31.46 -9.41 30.27
C CYS A 12 32.44 -9.32 29.09
N ALA A 13 32.16 -8.37 28.18
CA ALA A 13 33.12 -7.32 27.83
C ALA A 13 32.36 -6.05 27.43
N ALA A 14 32.86 -4.90 27.86
CA ALA A 14 32.23 -3.59 27.77
C ALA A 14 33.19 -2.56 27.11
N PHE A 15 32.60 -1.58 26.39
CA PHE A 15 33.11 -0.26 25.96
C PHE A 15 34.26 -0.20 24.91
N PRO A 16 34.48 0.93 24.16
CA PRO A 16 33.97 2.28 24.39
C PRO A 16 33.40 3.09 23.20
N THR A 17 32.83 4.23 23.59
CA THR A 17 32.28 5.41 22.90
C THR A 17 33.32 6.32 22.20
N LEU A 18 32.80 7.30 21.44
CA LEU A 18 33.42 8.46 20.71
C LEU A 18 33.67 8.18 19.22
N GLN A 19 33.34 9.06 18.26
CA GLN A 19 33.44 10.51 18.27
C GLN A 19 32.61 11.13 17.11
N ALA A 20 32.15 12.37 17.33
CA ALA A 20 31.40 13.20 16.39
C ALA A 20 32.18 13.60 15.13
N PHE A 21 31.48 13.80 14.01
CA PHE A 21 31.91 14.73 12.96
C PHE A 21 30.72 15.51 12.40
N ASN A 22 30.94 16.81 12.27
CA ASN A 22 29.99 17.85 11.90
C ASN A 22 30.41 18.39 10.52
N MET A 23 29.44 19.01 9.82
CA MET A 23 29.60 19.91 8.66
C MET A 23 29.85 19.29 7.26
N ALA A 24 28.86 19.43 6.37
CA ALA A 24 28.91 20.44 5.28
C ALA A 24 27.59 20.45 4.50
N TYR A 25 26.81 21.52 4.66
CA TYR A 25 25.68 21.88 3.81
C TYR A 25 26.22 22.62 2.57
N HIS A 26 25.79 22.22 1.37
CA HIS A 26 25.86 23.04 0.16
C HIS A 26 24.48 23.02 -0.53
N PRO A 27 23.91 24.18 -0.92
CA PRO A 27 22.57 24.25 -1.49
C PRO A 27 22.59 24.01 -3.00
N LEU A 28 21.68 23.15 -3.48
CA LEU A 28 21.36 23.00 -4.90
C LEU A 28 20.26 23.97 -5.33
N ALA A 29 20.43 24.43 -6.56
CA ALA A 29 19.73 25.51 -7.21
C ALA A 29 18.27 25.22 -7.56
N SER A 30 17.50 26.30 -7.49
CA SER A 30 16.18 26.61 -8.05
C SER A 30 15.67 25.73 -9.22
N SER A 31 14.52 25.09 -9.01
CA SER A 31 13.67 24.52 -10.07
C SER A 31 12.48 25.42 -10.37
N ARG A 32 12.30 25.71 -11.67
CA ARG A 32 11.23 26.52 -12.26
C ARG A 32 9.87 25.79 -12.22
N ARG A 33 8.95 26.20 -11.34
CA ARG A 33 7.49 26.00 -11.51
C ARG A 33 6.68 27.15 -10.91
N GLY A 34 6.78 28.34 -11.53
CA GLY A 34 5.95 29.49 -11.21
C GLY A 34 4.99 29.83 -12.34
N LYS A 35 3.96 29.01 -12.60
CA LYS A 35 2.86 29.39 -13.53
C LYS A 35 1.45 28.88 -13.16
N SER A 36 1.27 28.04 -12.14
CA SER A 36 -0.06 27.50 -11.81
C SER A 36 -0.75 28.19 -10.61
N TYR A 37 -0.01 28.84 -9.71
CA TYR A 37 -0.59 29.51 -8.53
C TYR A 37 -1.26 30.85 -8.84
N SER A 38 -0.89 31.53 -9.93
CA SER A 38 -1.45 32.86 -10.25
C SER A 38 -2.94 32.79 -10.63
N THR A 39 -3.40 31.70 -11.26
CA THR A 39 -4.79 31.59 -11.72
C THR A 39 -5.75 31.20 -10.59
N ALA A 40 -5.29 30.41 -9.61
CA ALA A 40 -6.06 30.05 -8.42
C ALA A 40 -6.25 31.25 -7.47
N ILE A 41 -5.20 32.06 -7.28
CA ILE A 41 -5.26 33.27 -6.45
C ILE A 41 -6.18 34.32 -7.08
N THR A 42 -6.18 34.45 -8.41
CA THR A 42 -7.06 35.41 -9.11
C THR A 42 -8.54 35.02 -9.03
N ARG A 43 -8.86 33.70 -9.03
CA ARG A 43 -10.24 33.23 -8.86
C ARG A 43 -10.77 33.48 -7.45
N LEU A 44 -9.98 33.19 -6.41
CA LEU A 44 -10.33 33.48 -5.01
C LEU A 44 -10.52 34.98 -4.76
N GLN A 45 -9.68 35.84 -5.34
CA GLN A 45 -9.81 37.30 -5.22
C GLN A 45 -11.05 37.86 -5.94
N SER A 46 -11.48 37.24 -7.04
CA SER A 46 -12.72 37.64 -7.74
C SER A 46 -13.99 37.22 -6.98
N GLN A 47 -13.95 36.08 -6.29
CA GLN A 47 -15.06 35.57 -5.49
C GLN A 47 -15.23 36.34 -4.16
N GLN A 48 -14.12 36.83 -3.58
CA GLN A 48 -14.14 37.66 -2.37
C GLN A 48 -14.60 39.10 -2.59
N ARG A 49 -14.39 39.69 -3.78
CA ARG A 49 -14.92 41.02 -4.11
C ARG A 49 -16.44 41.09 -4.17
N GLY A 50 -17.11 39.96 -4.40
CA GLY A 50 -18.58 39.87 -4.39
C GLY A 50 -19.20 39.87 -2.98
N LEU A 51 -18.45 39.46 -1.95
CA LEU A 51 -18.95 39.31 -0.58
C LEU A 51 -18.71 40.55 0.30
N LEU A 52 -17.79 41.43 -0.09
CA LEU A 52 -17.46 42.67 0.65
C LEU A 52 -18.29 43.89 0.22
N GLY A 53 -19.21 43.74 -0.75
CA GLY A 53 -19.98 44.85 -1.33
C GLY A 53 -21.16 45.37 -0.51
N ASP A 54 -21.66 44.61 0.48
CA ASP A 54 -22.97 44.90 1.11
C ASP A 54 -22.91 45.29 2.60
N VAL A 55 -21.72 45.47 3.19
CA VAL A 55 -21.59 45.73 4.64
C VAL A 55 -20.77 46.99 4.94
N VAL A 56 -21.18 48.13 4.38
CA VAL A 56 -20.83 49.44 4.96
C VAL A 56 -22.04 50.38 4.80
N ARG A 57 -22.86 50.49 5.84
CA ARG A 57 -23.75 51.65 6.01
C ARG A 57 -23.05 52.66 6.92
N PRO A 58 -22.96 53.95 6.55
CA PRO A 58 -22.39 54.96 7.43
C PRO A 58 -23.34 55.18 8.60
N TYR A 59 -22.83 55.02 9.82
CA TYR A 59 -23.50 55.47 11.03
C TYR A 59 -23.28 56.98 11.16
N ASP A 60 -24.37 57.73 11.35
CA ASP A 60 -24.33 59.16 11.64
C ASP A 60 -23.62 59.41 12.97
N ASN A 61 -22.53 60.17 12.92
CA ASN A 61 -21.77 60.62 14.07
C ASN A 61 -22.49 61.77 14.77
N SER A 62 -23.13 61.51 15.90
CA SER A 62 -23.36 62.53 16.93
C SER A 62 -22.31 62.34 18.04
N GLY A 63 -21.59 63.42 18.31
CA GLY A 63 -20.31 63.42 19.02
C GLY A 63 -20.36 62.85 20.43
N GLY A 64 -19.37 62.02 20.72
CA GLY A 64 -19.04 61.51 22.04
C GLY A 64 -17.77 60.69 21.93
N GLU A 65 -16.65 61.30 22.31
CA GLU A 65 -15.34 60.67 22.39
C GLU A 65 -15.43 59.48 23.35
N THR A 66 -15.65 58.29 22.80
CA THR A 66 -15.72 57.03 23.53
C THR A 66 -14.75 56.06 22.88
N ASP A 67 -13.90 55.51 23.74
CA ASP A 67 -12.84 54.57 23.44
C ASP A 67 -13.46 53.25 22.93
N ALA A 68 -13.69 53.17 21.61
CA ALA A 68 -14.37 52.05 21.00
C ALA A 68 -13.39 50.86 20.85
N ARG A 69 -13.29 50.06 21.91
CA ARG A 69 -12.76 48.69 21.86
C ARG A 69 -13.69 47.84 20.98
N LEU A 70 -13.17 47.33 19.87
CA LEU A 70 -13.82 46.27 19.09
C LEU A 70 -13.85 45.00 19.96
N GLN A 71 -14.99 44.75 20.62
CA GLN A 71 -15.23 43.49 21.31
C GLN A 71 -15.61 42.44 20.28
N PHE A 72 -14.68 41.53 19.96
CA PHE A 72 -14.99 40.33 19.20
C PHE A 72 -15.80 39.39 20.10
N SER A 73 -17.01 39.06 19.67
CA SER A 73 -17.86 38.10 20.38
C SER A 73 -17.26 36.70 20.18
N THR A 74 -16.67 36.14 21.24
CA THR A 74 -16.05 34.79 21.26
C THR A 74 -17.02 33.66 20.93
N THR A 75 -18.32 33.94 20.83
CA THR A 75 -19.39 32.99 20.51
C THR A 75 -19.61 32.74 19.01
N ARG A 76 -18.90 33.44 18.10
CA ARG A 76 -19.00 33.19 16.65
C ARG A 76 -17.88 32.26 16.16
N PRO A 77 -18.14 31.17 15.43
CA PRO A 77 -17.08 30.25 14.97
C PRO A 77 -16.08 30.89 13.99
N ASP A 78 -16.42 32.04 13.39
CA ASP A 78 -15.67 32.62 12.28
C ASP A 78 -14.70 33.76 12.67
N TRP A 79 -14.72 34.22 13.94
CA TRP A 79 -13.90 35.38 14.36
C TRP A 79 -12.40 35.11 14.23
N LEU A 80 -11.98 33.85 14.39
CA LEU A 80 -10.57 33.47 14.32
C LEU A 80 -10.03 33.41 12.87
N ALA A 81 -10.90 33.06 11.91
CA ALA A 81 -10.58 33.14 10.48
C ALA A 81 -10.47 34.61 10.02
N GLU A 82 -11.34 35.49 10.53
CA GLU A 82 -11.24 36.93 10.34
C GLU A 82 -9.96 37.50 10.98
N LEU A 83 -9.56 37.02 12.16
CA LEU A 83 -8.32 37.43 12.85
C LEU A 83 -7.07 36.99 12.07
N MET A 84 -7.07 35.78 11.50
CA MET A 84 -6.00 35.29 10.63
C MET A 84 -5.89 36.10 9.35
N LEU A 85 -7.02 36.39 8.69
CA LEU A 85 -7.07 37.27 7.52
C LEU A 85 -6.61 38.69 7.87
N ALA A 86 -6.92 39.20 9.07
CA ALA A 86 -6.42 40.48 9.56
C ALA A 86 -4.89 40.46 9.80
N LYS A 87 -4.34 39.37 10.34
CA LYS A 87 -2.88 39.19 10.52
C LYS A 87 -2.14 39.16 9.18
N GLU A 88 -2.66 38.43 8.20
CA GLU A 88 -2.10 38.39 6.84
C GLU A 88 -2.27 39.72 6.09
N SER A 89 -3.42 40.40 6.28
CA SER A 89 -3.72 41.68 5.61
C SER A 89 -3.12 42.92 6.27
N GLN A 90 -2.64 42.85 7.52
CA GLN A 90 -1.83 43.92 8.14
C GLN A 90 -0.51 44.17 7.38
N ILE A 91 -0.06 43.24 6.53
CA ILE A 91 1.06 43.43 5.60
C ILE A 91 0.65 44.29 4.39
N LEU A 92 -0.64 44.46 4.10
CA LEU A 92 -1.14 45.13 2.90
C LEU A 92 -2.26 46.14 3.21
N ARG A 93 -1.82 47.38 3.50
CA ARG A 93 -2.50 48.68 3.27
C ARG A 93 -3.67 49.01 4.20
N PHE A 94 -3.50 50.06 5.00
CA PHE A 94 -4.28 51.32 4.98
C PHE A 94 -3.58 52.34 5.92
N PRO A 95 -2.97 53.44 5.44
CA PRO A 95 -2.08 54.26 6.27
C PRO A 95 -2.78 55.23 7.24
N HIS A 96 -4.11 55.35 7.24
CA HIS A 96 -4.77 56.51 7.85
C HIS A 96 -5.81 56.23 8.93
N GLU A 97 -6.19 54.98 9.20
CA GLU A 97 -7.08 54.63 10.32
C GLU A 97 -6.65 53.33 11.02
N LEU A 98 -5.36 53.21 11.30
CA LEU A 98 -4.84 52.12 12.14
C LEU A 98 -5.20 52.39 13.60
N ARG A 99 -6.43 52.01 14.01
CA ARG A 99 -6.62 51.59 15.40
C ARG A 99 -5.63 50.46 15.62
N ARG A 100 -4.60 50.71 16.42
CA ARG A 100 -3.62 49.69 16.79
C ARG A 100 -4.38 48.55 17.43
N PHE A 101 -4.49 47.46 16.69
CA PHE A 101 -4.96 46.21 17.23
C PHE A 101 -3.81 45.69 18.09
N GLU A 102 -3.91 45.89 19.41
CA GLU A 102 -2.94 45.33 20.36
C GLU A 102 -3.24 43.84 20.49
N TRP A 103 -2.43 43.03 19.81
CA TRP A 103 -2.43 41.59 19.96
C TRP A 103 -2.08 41.24 21.41
N THR A 104 -2.97 40.52 22.07
CA THR A 104 -2.69 39.97 23.39
C THR A 104 -1.96 38.64 23.27
N ALA A 105 -1.26 38.22 24.33
CA ALA A 105 -0.65 36.89 24.37
C ALA A 105 -1.70 35.76 24.25
N GLU A 106 -2.92 36.01 24.72
CA GLU A 106 -4.05 35.07 24.59
C GLU A 106 -4.51 34.93 23.13
N ASP A 107 -4.49 36.01 22.35
CA ASP A 107 -4.81 35.98 20.91
C ASP A 107 -3.76 35.18 20.12
N ASP A 108 -2.47 35.34 20.45
CA ASP A 108 -1.40 34.55 19.83
C ASP A 108 -1.51 33.06 20.18
N GLU A 109 -1.79 32.71 21.44
CA GLU A 109 -2.01 31.32 21.85
C GLU A 109 -3.24 30.70 21.17
N ALA A 110 -4.34 31.45 21.03
CA ALA A 110 -5.55 30.99 20.35
C ALA A 110 -5.32 30.75 18.85
N VAL A 111 -4.54 31.61 18.19
CA VAL A 111 -4.16 31.42 16.78
C VAL A 111 -3.26 30.20 16.61
N ASP A 112 -2.28 30.02 17.50
CA ASP A 112 -1.36 28.87 17.47
C ASP A 112 -2.11 27.55 17.72
N GLU A 113 -3.02 27.50 18.69
CA GLU A 113 -3.85 26.31 18.95
C GLU A 113 -4.69 25.94 17.72
N PHE A 114 -5.31 26.93 17.07
CA PHE A 114 -6.12 26.70 15.88
C PHE A 114 -5.31 26.22 14.68
N LEU A 115 -4.13 26.82 14.45
CA LEU A 115 -3.20 26.36 13.41
C LEU A 115 -2.72 24.93 13.67
N MET A 116 -2.43 24.59 14.93
CA MET A 116 -2.03 23.23 15.32
C MET A 116 -3.18 22.23 15.16
N ARG A 117 -4.42 22.59 15.53
CA ARG A 117 -5.60 21.75 15.34
C ARG A 117 -5.87 21.50 13.85
N GLY A 118 -5.77 22.52 13.01
CA GLY A 118 -5.90 22.36 11.55
C GLY A 118 -4.85 21.42 10.96
N LYS A 119 -3.57 21.63 11.31
CA LYS A 119 -2.48 20.74 10.87
C LYS A 119 -2.66 19.30 11.37
N MET A 120 -3.18 19.10 12.57
CA MET A 120 -3.44 17.78 13.13
C MET A 120 -4.59 17.07 12.40
N GLN A 121 -5.65 17.80 12.04
CA GLN A 121 -6.75 17.26 11.23
C GLN A 121 -6.29 16.89 9.82
N ASP A 122 -5.51 17.76 9.16
CA ASP A 122 -4.95 17.48 7.83
C ASP A 122 -4.01 16.27 7.87
N ALA A 123 -3.16 16.18 8.89
CA ALA A 123 -2.30 15.02 9.09
C ALA A 123 -3.11 13.74 9.30
N GLN A 124 -4.16 13.79 10.14
CA GLN A 124 -5.02 12.64 10.38
C GLN A 124 -5.76 12.19 9.11
N ALA A 125 -6.31 13.13 8.34
CA ALA A 125 -6.96 12.83 7.07
C ALA A 125 -5.98 12.20 6.06
N TYR A 126 -4.76 12.73 5.97
CA TYR A 126 -3.69 12.16 5.14
C TYR A 126 -3.32 10.73 5.58
N PHE A 127 -3.21 10.48 6.90
CA PHE A 127 -2.95 9.14 7.43
C PHE A 127 -4.11 8.18 7.16
N GLU A 128 -5.35 8.62 7.30
CA GLU A 128 -6.53 7.80 6.99
C GLU A 128 -6.63 7.47 5.50
N GLU A 129 -6.34 8.44 4.61
CA GLU A 129 -6.25 8.24 3.17
C GLU A 129 -5.13 7.26 2.80
N LYS A 130 -3.95 7.40 3.40
CA LYS A 130 -2.82 6.47 3.17
C LYS A 130 -3.11 5.08 3.72
N LYS A 131 -3.74 4.96 4.88
CA LYS A 131 -4.19 3.70 5.46
C LYS A 131 -5.24 3.01 4.59
N ALA A 132 -6.12 3.77 3.94
CA ALA A 132 -7.08 3.25 2.98
C ALA A 132 -6.43 2.81 1.66
N THR A 133 -5.29 3.42 1.29
CA THR A 133 -4.59 3.17 0.03
C THR A 133 -3.48 2.12 0.16
N SER A 134 -2.98 1.83 1.36
CA SER A 134 -1.97 0.80 1.58
C SER A 134 -2.61 -0.58 1.40
N VAL A 135 -2.58 -1.08 0.17
CA VAL A 135 -3.00 -2.45 -0.15
C VAL A 135 -2.20 -3.39 0.76
N PRO A 136 -2.85 -4.24 1.59
CA PRO A 136 -2.13 -5.18 2.43
C PRO A 136 -1.27 -6.06 1.53
N MET A 137 0.05 -6.03 1.75
CA MET A 137 0.97 -6.80 0.94
C MET A 137 0.73 -8.28 1.22
N TYR A 138 0.06 -8.97 0.30
CA TYR A 138 -0.15 -10.41 0.35
C TYR A 138 1.07 -11.12 -0.24
N ARG A 139 1.65 -12.02 0.53
CA ARG A 139 2.76 -12.89 0.12
C ARG A 139 2.43 -14.34 0.40
N GLN A 140 2.93 -15.23 -0.45
CA GLN A 140 2.71 -16.66 -0.33
C GLN A 140 4.01 -17.43 -0.60
N THR A 141 4.33 -18.34 0.29
CA THR A 141 5.41 -19.32 0.14
C THR A 141 4.83 -20.67 -0.27
N LEU A 142 5.67 -21.69 -0.46
CA LEU A 142 5.19 -23.05 -0.69
C LEU A 142 4.38 -23.61 0.48
N ARG A 143 4.55 -23.06 1.70
CA ARG A 143 4.08 -23.68 2.94
C ARG A 143 3.13 -22.82 3.75
N TYR A 144 3.08 -21.53 3.51
CA TYR A 144 2.19 -20.59 4.19
C TYR A 144 1.96 -19.35 3.33
N HIS A 145 0.97 -18.55 3.69
CA HIS A 145 0.78 -17.20 3.16
C HIS A 145 0.73 -16.22 4.31
N TRP A 146 0.97 -14.95 4.02
CA TRP A 146 0.88 -13.90 5.02
C TRP A 146 0.53 -12.56 4.39
N THR A 147 -0.14 -11.71 5.16
CA THR A 147 -0.37 -10.31 4.85
C THR A 147 0.19 -9.47 5.98
N GLN A 148 0.37 -8.17 5.74
CA GLN A 148 0.75 -7.26 6.81
C GLN A 148 0.05 -5.91 6.69
N THR A 149 -0.07 -5.26 7.84
CA THR A 149 -0.31 -3.83 7.98
C THR A 149 0.96 -3.18 8.51
N GLU A 150 0.89 -1.89 8.83
CA GLU A 150 1.98 -1.17 9.50
C GLU A 150 2.30 -1.75 10.88
N THR A 151 1.32 -2.33 11.56
CA THR A 151 1.42 -2.75 12.96
C THR A 151 1.35 -4.26 13.17
N ASP A 152 0.80 -5.00 12.22
CA ASP A 152 0.47 -6.41 12.40
C ASP A 152 0.89 -7.22 11.17
N VAL A 153 1.18 -8.50 11.40
CA VAL A 153 1.41 -9.49 10.36
C VAL A 153 0.42 -10.63 10.56
N HIS A 154 -0.39 -10.95 9.55
CA HIS A 154 -1.33 -12.06 9.59
C HIS A 154 -0.76 -13.21 8.78
N VAL A 155 -0.58 -14.38 9.39
CA VAL A 155 0.00 -15.55 8.76
C VAL A 155 -1.03 -16.67 8.70
N GLY A 156 -1.22 -17.26 7.52
CA GLY A 156 -2.06 -18.42 7.30
C GLY A 156 -1.23 -19.63 6.87
N VAL A 157 -1.20 -20.67 7.71
CA VAL A 157 -0.50 -21.92 7.42
C VAL A 157 -1.54 -23.00 7.12
N PRO A 158 -1.70 -23.45 5.86
CA PRO A 158 -2.61 -24.54 5.53
C PRO A 158 -2.17 -25.82 6.25
N VAL A 159 -3.12 -26.55 6.85
CA VAL A 159 -2.84 -27.81 7.55
C VAL A 159 -3.83 -28.90 7.11
N PRO A 160 -3.48 -30.19 7.23
CA PRO A 160 -4.40 -31.29 6.94
C PRO A 160 -5.68 -31.23 7.78
N LYS A 161 -6.80 -31.73 7.23
CA LYS A 161 -8.12 -31.69 7.89
C LYS A 161 -8.18 -32.37 9.27
N ALA A 162 -7.26 -33.29 9.54
CA ALA A 162 -7.24 -34.09 10.77
C ALA A 162 -6.46 -33.46 11.94
N VAL A 163 -5.91 -32.25 11.77
CA VAL A 163 -5.06 -31.64 12.81
C VAL A 163 -5.89 -31.25 14.03
N ARG A 164 -5.51 -31.79 15.19
CA ARG A 164 -6.01 -31.38 16.50
C ARG A 164 -5.00 -30.45 17.16
N GLY A 165 -5.46 -29.51 17.98
CA GLY A 165 -4.58 -28.59 18.71
C GLY A 165 -3.50 -29.30 19.55
N ALA A 166 -3.79 -30.49 20.09
CA ALA A 166 -2.82 -31.30 20.84
C ALA A 166 -1.63 -31.80 20.00
N ASN A 167 -1.79 -31.88 18.68
CA ASN A 167 -0.75 -32.35 17.75
C ASN A 167 0.01 -31.17 17.11
N LEU A 168 -0.35 -29.93 17.43
CA LEU A 168 0.29 -28.74 16.93
C LEU A 168 1.35 -28.25 17.90
N HIS A 169 2.60 -28.22 17.44
CA HIS A 169 3.71 -27.60 18.14
C HIS A 169 4.02 -26.24 17.50
N LEU A 170 3.54 -25.18 18.15
CA LEU A 170 3.71 -23.80 17.71
C LEU A 170 4.49 -23.01 18.77
N ILE A 171 5.67 -22.53 18.40
CA ILE A 171 6.49 -21.61 19.19
C ILE A 171 6.56 -20.28 18.44
N VAL A 172 6.22 -19.21 19.13
CA VAL A 172 6.35 -17.83 18.64
C VAL A 172 7.18 -17.06 19.67
N ALA A 173 8.36 -16.64 19.27
CA ALA A 173 9.30 -15.83 20.05
C ALA A 173 9.42 -14.43 19.44
N GLU A 174 10.16 -13.53 20.10
CA GLU A 174 10.32 -12.14 19.66
C GLU A 174 10.90 -12.02 18.24
N ASP A 175 11.86 -12.88 17.89
CA ASP A 175 12.59 -12.82 16.62
C ASP A 175 12.47 -14.11 15.79
N ALA A 176 11.64 -15.07 16.19
CA ALA A 176 11.55 -16.36 15.51
C ALA A 176 10.20 -17.05 15.70
N MET A 177 9.88 -17.96 14.78
CA MET A 177 8.78 -18.92 14.97
C MET A 177 9.16 -20.34 14.56
N GLN A 178 8.38 -21.28 15.08
CA GLN A 178 8.42 -22.68 14.69
C GLN A 178 7.02 -23.26 14.69
N VAL A 179 6.61 -23.87 13.58
CA VAL A 179 5.35 -24.58 13.41
C VAL A 179 5.65 -26.01 12.97
N ALA A 180 5.18 -27.00 13.72
CA ALA A 180 5.32 -28.41 13.40
C ALA A 180 4.06 -29.19 13.82
N LEU A 181 3.81 -30.31 13.15
CA LEU A 181 2.75 -31.25 13.49
C LEU A 181 3.38 -32.56 13.97
N THR A 182 3.10 -32.94 15.21
CA THR A 182 3.73 -34.10 15.87
C THR A 182 3.33 -35.43 15.23
N ASP A 183 2.11 -35.52 14.71
CA ASP A 183 1.53 -36.73 14.12
C ASP A 183 1.72 -36.84 12.59
N THR A 184 2.20 -35.77 11.95
CA THR A 184 2.25 -35.66 10.50
C THR A 184 3.65 -35.24 10.04
N PRO A 185 4.63 -36.17 9.97
CA PRO A 185 6.00 -35.87 9.55
C PRO A 185 6.09 -35.25 8.14
N SER A 186 5.16 -35.62 7.25
CA SER A 186 5.08 -35.08 5.89
C SER A 186 4.77 -33.59 5.82
N PHE A 187 4.21 -33.01 6.89
CA PHE A 187 4.01 -31.56 6.98
C PHE A 187 5.34 -30.81 7.05
N GLY A 188 6.40 -31.46 7.58
CA GLY A 188 7.69 -30.86 7.87
C GLY A 188 7.65 -29.80 8.97
N VAL A 189 8.76 -29.13 9.24
CA VAL A 189 8.85 -28.05 10.25
C VAL A 189 8.99 -26.72 9.54
N ILE A 190 8.09 -25.76 9.77
CA ILE A 190 8.27 -24.36 9.35
C ILE A 190 9.00 -23.67 10.48
N SER A 191 10.25 -23.25 10.27
CA SER A 191 10.99 -22.53 11.30
C SER A 191 11.91 -21.49 10.65
N GLY A 192 12.09 -20.36 11.32
CA GLY A 192 12.98 -19.31 10.87
C GLY A 192 12.93 -18.10 11.80
N LYS A 193 13.88 -17.19 11.59
CA LYS A 193 13.90 -15.89 12.24
C LYS A 193 13.01 -14.92 11.47
N PHE A 194 12.28 -14.05 12.16
CA PHE A 194 11.49 -13.01 11.53
C PHE A 194 12.38 -11.95 10.87
N ALA A 195 11.82 -11.21 9.90
CA ALA A 195 12.48 -10.04 9.31
C ALA A 195 12.63 -8.86 10.27
N GLY A 196 11.82 -8.82 11.34
CA GLY A 196 11.91 -7.85 12.42
C GLY A 196 11.44 -8.46 13.74
N THR A 197 11.29 -7.64 14.76
CA THR A 197 10.81 -8.07 16.08
C THR A 197 9.29 -8.01 16.17
N ILE A 198 8.71 -8.97 16.88
CA ILE A 198 7.30 -8.99 17.26
C ILE A 198 7.17 -8.95 18.77
N ASP A 199 6.01 -8.55 19.26
CA ASP A 199 5.61 -8.72 20.66
C ASP A 199 4.85 -10.04 20.81
N PRO A 200 5.45 -11.10 21.37
CA PRO A 200 4.80 -12.40 21.51
C PRO A 200 3.64 -12.37 22.51
N SER A 201 3.61 -11.40 23.42
CA SER A 201 2.59 -11.31 24.47
C SER A 201 1.23 -10.85 23.95
N THR A 202 1.24 -10.03 22.89
CA THR A 202 0.04 -9.54 22.20
C THR A 202 -0.23 -10.28 20.89
N SER A 203 0.70 -11.12 20.45
CA SER A 203 0.52 -12.02 19.32
C SER A 203 -0.34 -13.23 19.70
N GLY A 204 -1.11 -13.73 18.75
CA GLY A 204 -2.04 -14.84 18.98
C GLY A 204 -2.18 -15.73 17.77
N TRP A 205 -2.73 -16.93 17.99
CA TRP A 205 -3.01 -17.88 16.93
C TRP A 205 -4.29 -18.68 17.21
N GLN A 206 -4.88 -19.20 16.15
CA GLN A 206 -6.04 -20.08 16.21
C GLN A 206 -6.04 -21.06 15.04
N LEU A 207 -6.61 -22.24 15.26
CA LEU A 207 -6.88 -23.20 14.19
C LEU A 207 -8.27 -22.91 13.60
N VAL A 208 -8.32 -22.49 12.34
CA VAL A 208 -9.56 -22.08 11.65
C VAL A 208 -9.94 -23.13 10.62
N GLN A 209 -11.22 -23.49 10.59
CA GLN A 209 -11.82 -24.23 9.49
C GLN A 209 -12.38 -23.23 8.47
N LYS A 210 -11.89 -23.28 7.24
CA LYS A 210 -12.37 -22.43 6.15
C LYS A 210 -13.71 -22.94 5.61
N PRO A 211 -14.48 -22.11 4.89
CA PRO A 211 -15.77 -22.50 4.29
C PRO A 211 -15.67 -23.70 3.33
N ASP A 212 -14.51 -23.89 2.68
CA ASP A 212 -14.21 -25.04 1.80
C ASP A 212 -13.93 -26.35 2.57
N GLY A 213 -14.02 -26.32 3.91
CA GLY A 213 -13.72 -27.43 4.80
C GLY A 213 -12.22 -27.73 4.95
N SER A 214 -11.33 -26.90 4.41
CA SER A 214 -9.90 -26.97 4.69
C SER A 214 -9.57 -26.35 6.06
N HIS A 215 -8.46 -26.75 6.64
CA HIS A 215 -8.01 -26.23 7.94
C HIS A 215 -6.75 -25.38 7.75
N ALA A 216 -6.63 -24.32 8.53
CA ALA A 216 -5.43 -23.48 8.53
C ALA A 216 -5.14 -22.95 9.93
N ILE A 217 -3.86 -22.83 10.27
CA ILE A 217 -3.41 -22.07 11.43
C ILE A 217 -3.41 -20.60 11.01
N SER A 218 -4.21 -19.78 11.68
CA SER A 218 -4.25 -18.34 11.49
C SER A 218 -3.54 -17.68 12.66
N MET A 219 -2.45 -16.96 12.39
CA MET A 219 -1.65 -16.24 13.38
C MET A 219 -1.74 -14.74 13.12
N THR A 220 -1.87 -13.96 14.18
CA THR A 220 -1.75 -12.50 14.14
C THR A 220 -0.56 -12.13 15.02
N LEU A 221 0.48 -11.58 14.39
CA LEU A 221 1.75 -11.22 15.01
C LEU A 221 1.83 -9.70 15.12
N LYS A 222 2.04 -9.18 16.34
CA LYS A 222 2.15 -7.74 16.58
C LYS A 222 3.58 -7.27 16.36
N LYS A 223 3.82 -6.37 15.41
CA LYS A 223 5.16 -5.81 15.17
C LYS A 223 5.59 -4.94 16.35
N GLN A 224 6.83 -5.10 16.79
CA GLN A 224 7.44 -4.25 17.80
C GLN A 224 8.26 -3.15 17.12
N SER A 225 7.59 -2.21 16.45
CA SER A 225 8.23 -1.06 15.81
C SER A 225 8.44 0.09 16.81
N GLN A 226 9.58 0.79 16.72
CA GLN A 226 9.75 2.06 17.43
C GLN A 226 8.75 3.09 16.87
N PRO A 227 8.25 4.03 17.68
CA PRO A 227 7.37 5.10 17.20
C PRO A 227 7.99 5.81 15.99
N GLY A 228 7.28 5.82 14.86
CA GLY A 228 7.72 6.48 13.62
C GLY A 228 8.57 5.65 12.66
N THR A 229 8.85 4.37 12.96
CA THR A 229 9.54 3.44 12.03
C THR A 229 8.68 2.22 11.75
N HIS A 230 7.62 2.41 10.96
CA HIS A 230 6.83 1.29 10.45
C HIS A 230 7.58 0.61 9.30
N ALA A 231 8.42 -0.37 9.64
CA ALA A 231 9.08 -1.20 8.65
C ALA A 231 8.05 -2.15 8.01
N LEU A 232 7.79 -1.95 6.72
CA LEU A 232 7.18 -2.98 5.89
C LEU A 232 8.16 -4.15 5.80
N TRP A 233 7.72 -5.34 6.15
CA TRP A 233 8.54 -6.54 6.02
C TRP A 233 8.47 -7.02 4.59
N TYR A 234 9.59 -7.31 3.95
CA TYR A 234 9.59 -7.90 2.60
C TYR A 234 9.67 -9.42 2.62
N GLN A 235 9.94 -10.01 3.78
CA GLN A 235 9.90 -11.44 4.01
C GLN A 235 9.32 -11.71 5.40
N LEU A 236 8.60 -12.80 5.60
CA LEU A 236 8.16 -13.17 6.95
C LEU A 236 9.36 -13.75 7.71
N LEU A 237 9.98 -14.78 7.11
CA LEU A 237 11.14 -15.46 7.67
C LEU A 237 12.40 -15.15 6.85
N GLN A 238 13.54 -14.97 7.54
CA GLN A 238 14.85 -14.80 6.90
C GLN A 238 15.20 -16.07 6.10
N GLY A 239 15.54 -15.88 4.82
CA GLY A 239 15.84 -16.99 3.92
C GLY A 239 14.61 -17.77 3.48
N GLU A 240 13.40 -17.20 3.61
CA GLU A 240 12.21 -17.83 3.06
C GLU A 240 12.35 -17.97 1.54
N LYS A 241 12.20 -19.20 1.05
CA LYS A 241 12.09 -19.44 -0.39
C LYS A 241 10.69 -19.06 -0.81
N LEU A 242 10.61 -18.03 -1.66
CA LEU A 242 9.35 -17.62 -2.27
C LEU A 242 8.79 -18.83 -3.03
N GLY A 243 7.53 -19.15 -2.76
CA GLY A 243 6.88 -20.26 -3.45
C GLY A 243 6.61 -19.88 -4.89
N ALA A 244 6.61 -20.88 -5.78
CA ALA A 244 6.11 -20.71 -7.15
C ALA A 244 4.67 -20.15 -7.16
N CYS A 245 3.93 -20.34 -6.07
CA CYS A 245 2.58 -19.84 -5.86
C CYS A 245 2.52 -18.45 -5.20
N MET A 246 3.47 -17.55 -5.43
CA MET A 246 3.29 -16.15 -5.02
C MET A 246 2.15 -15.55 -5.83
N LEU A 247 0.92 -15.56 -5.30
CA LEU A 247 -0.22 -14.85 -5.89
C LEU A 247 -0.13 -13.37 -5.52
N PHE A 248 0.58 -12.55 -6.31
CA PHE A 248 0.47 -11.09 -6.13
C PHE A 248 -0.90 -10.68 -6.64
N LYS A 249 -1.75 -10.18 -5.74
CA LYS A 249 -3.05 -9.65 -6.10
C LYS A 249 -3.00 -8.13 -6.17
N GLY A 250 -3.56 -7.57 -7.23
CA GLY A 250 -3.79 -6.13 -7.36
C GLY A 250 -5.19 -5.86 -7.88
N SER A 251 -5.64 -4.61 -7.73
CA SER A 251 -6.88 -4.14 -8.31
C SER A 251 -6.60 -2.84 -9.05
N ALA A 252 -7.12 -2.72 -10.26
CA ALA A 252 -7.01 -1.48 -11.02
C ALA A 252 -8.12 -0.52 -10.60
N GLY A 253 -7.76 0.76 -10.52
CA GLY A 253 -8.60 1.85 -9.99
C GLY A 253 -10.10 1.72 -10.35
N GLN A 254 -10.94 2.00 -9.35
CA GLN A 254 -12.41 1.90 -9.37
C GLN A 254 -12.99 0.48 -9.58
N GLY A 255 -12.21 -0.58 -9.34
CA GLY A 255 -12.71 -1.96 -9.44
C GLY A 255 -13.00 -2.39 -10.87
N ARG A 256 -12.33 -1.78 -11.86
CA ARG A 256 -12.52 -2.11 -13.27
C ARG A 256 -12.12 -3.55 -13.59
N TYR A 257 -11.09 -4.04 -12.89
CA TYR A 257 -10.67 -5.43 -12.90
C TYR A 257 -9.72 -5.65 -11.72
N HIS A 258 -9.54 -6.90 -11.32
CA HIS A 258 -8.48 -7.29 -10.40
C HIS A 258 -7.59 -8.33 -11.07
N TRP A 259 -6.38 -8.51 -10.57
CA TRP A 259 -5.43 -9.45 -11.15
C TRP A 259 -4.72 -10.21 -10.05
N SER A 260 -4.26 -11.41 -10.38
CA SER A 260 -3.35 -12.19 -9.58
C SER A 260 -2.29 -12.82 -10.46
N GLN A 261 -1.01 -12.76 -10.12
CA GLN A 261 0.03 -13.41 -10.92
C GLN A 261 0.82 -14.37 -10.07
N ASP A 262 1.43 -15.35 -10.72
CA ASP A 262 2.58 -16.10 -10.24
C ASP A 262 3.83 -15.80 -11.11
N LEU A 263 4.89 -16.62 -11.03
CA LEU A 263 6.12 -16.42 -11.81
C LEU A 263 5.95 -16.68 -13.31
N ASP A 264 4.94 -17.45 -13.70
CA ASP A 264 4.70 -17.95 -15.05
C ASP A 264 3.44 -17.34 -15.68
N TYR A 265 2.47 -16.95 -14.87
CA TYR A 265 1.15 -16.52 -15.29
C TYR A 265 0.73 -15.21 -14.63
N MET A 266 -0.04 -14.42 -15.36
CA MET A 266 -0.83 -13.29 -14.86
C MET A 266 -2.30 -13.61 -15.12
N ASN A 267 -3.06 -13.86 -14.07
CA ASN A 267 -4.49 -14.05 -14.12
C ASN A 267 -5.20 -12.69 -13.95
N VAL A 268 -6.07 -12.33 -14.88
CA VAL A 268 -6.81 -11.06 -14.87
C VAL A 268 -8.29 -11.37 -14.79
N PHE A 269 -9.01 -10.69 -13.90
CA PHE A 269 -10.42 -10.93 -13.61
C PHE A 269 -11.20 -9.64 -13.89
N ILE A 270 -11.97 -9.65 -14.98
CA ILE A 270 -12.74 -8.49 -15.43
C ILE A 270 -14.22 -8.73 -15.10
N PRO A 271 -14.81 -8.02 -14.14
CA PRO A 271 -16.22 -8.19 -13.81
C PRO A 271 -17.12 -7.87 -15.01
N ILE A 272 -18.12 -8.72 -15.25
CA ILE A 272 -19.08 -8.54 -16.36
C ILE A 272 -20.53 -8.58 -15.85
N PRO A 273 -21.46 -7.85 -16.49
CA PRO A 273 -22.87 -7.94 -16.15
C PRO A 273 -23.45 -9.35 -16.32
N GLU A 274 -24.53 -9.61 -15.58
CA GLU A 274 -25.35 -10.81 -15.81
C GLU A 274 -25.87 -10.86 -17.26
N GLY A 275 -25.96 -12.07 -17.82
CA GLY A 275 -26.44 -12.28 -19.18
C GLY A 275 -25.40 -12.09 -20.29
N VAL A 276 -24.23 -11.47 -20.04
CA VAL A 276 -23.14 -11.42 -21.02
C VAL A 276 -22.65 -12.83 -21.34
N ARG A 277 -22.75 -13.28 -22.59
CA ARG A 277 -22.33 -14.63 -23.01
C ARG A 277 -20.91 -14.59 -23.57
N GLY A 278 -20.23 -15.74 -23.60
CA GLY A 278 -18.88 -15.87 -24.17
C GLY A 278 -18.77 -15.28 -25.58
N LYS A 279 -19.77 -15.52 -26.44
CA LYS A 279 -19.84 -14.95 -27.80
C LYS A 279 -19.92 -13.42 -27.88
N SER A 280 -20.26 -12.76 -26.76
CA SER A 280 -20.39 -11.30 -26.66
C SER A 280 -19.12 -10.66 -26.11
N VAL A 281 -18.17 -11.45 -25.61
CA VAL A 281 -16.85 -10.99 -25.18
C VAL A 281 -15.92 -11.09 -26.38
N GLN A 282 -15.21 -10.00 -26.66
CA GLN A 282 -14.12 -9.99 -27.63
C GLN A 282 -12.82 -9.76 -26.87
N MET A 283 -11.87 -10.65 -27.07
CA MET A 283 -10.53 -10.55 -26.52
C MET A 283 -9.53 -10.58 -27.66
N THR A 284 -8.58 -9.64 -27.64
CA THR A 284 -7.46 -9.60 -28.56
C THR A 284 -6.17 -9.47 -27.75
N ILE A 285 -5.18 -10.27 -28.10
CA ILE A 285 -3.78 -10.08 -27.71
C ILE A 285 -3.02 -9.89 -29.02
N ASP A 286 -2.17 -8.86 -29.10
CA ASP A 286 -1.37 -8.65 -30.29
C ASP A 286 -0.36 -9.79 -30.50
N ALA A 287 0.08 -10.00 -31.74
CA ALA A 287 1.01 -11.09 -32.06
C ALA A 287 2.36 -10.98 -31.30
N ALA A 288 2.72 -9.77 -30.86
CA ALA A 288 3.92 -9.54 -30.06
C ALA A 288 3.73 -9.87 -28.57
N GLY A 289 2.49 -10.05 -28.09
CA GLY A 289 2.17 -10.23 -26.68
C GLY A 289 2.46 -9.00 -25.82
N ARG A 290 2.40 -7.80 -26.39
CA ARG A 290 2.60 -6.50 -25.73
C ARG A 290 1.31 -5.81 -25.38
N CYS A 291 0.24 -6.05 -26.12
CA CYS A 291 -1.02 -5.37 -25.95
C CYS A 291 -2.14 -6.38 -25.78
N MET A 292 -3.05 -6.08 -24.87
CA MET A 292 -4.28 -6.86 -24.67
C MET A 292 -5.46 -5.92 -24.64
N GLU A 293 -6.57 -6.32 -25.25
CA GLU A 293 -7.85 -5.64 -25.15
C GLU A 293 -8.96 -6.67 -24.92
N VAL A 294 -9.86 -6.36 -23.99
CA VAL A 294 -11.09 -7.09 -23.71
C VAL A 294 -12.24 -6.11 -23.82
N SER A 295 -13.24 -6.47 -24.63
CA SER A 295 -14.46 -5.68 -24.75
C SER A 295 -15.71 -6.54 -24.62
N HIS A 296 -16.73 -5.98 -23.96
CA HIS A 296 -18.05 -6.59 -23.85
C HIS A 296 -19.14 -5.52 -23.93
N PRO A 297 -20.37 -5.86 -24.36
CA PRO A 297 -21.47 -4.91 -24.35
C PRO A 297 -21.74 -4.43 -22.93
N GLN A 298 -21.95 -3.12 -22.78
CA GLN A 298 -22.39 -2.52 -21.53
C GLN A 298 -23.90 -2.63 -21.48
N THR A 299 -24.42 -3.37 -20.51
CA THR A 299 -25.86 -3.41 -20.25
C THR A 299 -26.22 -2.10 -19.57
N SER A 300 -26.62 -1.09 -20.33
CA SER A 300 -27.14 0.15 -19.75
C SER A 300 -28.51 -0.16 -19.15
N GLU A 301 -28.58 -0.43 -17.85
CA GLU A 301 -29.86 -0.51 -17.14
C GLU A 301 -30.57 0.84 -17.05
N ASN A 302 -29.94 1.93 -17.52
CA ASN A 302 -30.52 3.26 -17.56
C ASN A 302 -30.26 3.97 -18.91
N PRO A 303 -31.11 3.78 -19.94
CA PRO A 303 -30.88 4.31 -21.28
C PRO A 303 -31.10 5.83 -21.44
N GLU A 304 -31.52 6.56 -20.39
CA GLU A 304 -32.04 7.93 -20.55
C GLU A 304 -31.01 9.08 -20.47
N VAL A 305 -29.73 8.85 -20.11
CA VAL A 305 -28.82 9.98 -19.77
C VAL A 305 -27.67 10.24 -20.77
N THR A 306 -27.43 9.41 -21.79
CA THR A 306 -26.28 9.64 -22.70
C THR A 306 -26.70 10.31 -24.00
N GLY A 307 -26.59 11.64 -24.01
CA GLY A 307 -26.72 12.48 -25.19
C GLY A 307 -25.60 12.26 -26.21
N LYS A 308 -26.02 11.97 -27.44
CA LYS A 308 -25.37 12.24 -28.74
C LYS A 308 -23.86 12.51 -28.74
N GLN A 309 -23.07 11.43 -28.80
CA GLN A 309 -21.86 11.40 -29.62
C GLN A 309 -21.79 10.03 -30.29
N GLY A 310 -21.64 10.03 -31.61
CA GLY A 310 -21.83 8.87 -32.51
C GLY A 310 -20.70 7.85 -32.41
N ASP A 311 -20.52 7.28 -31.22
CA ASP A 311 -19.43 6.39 -30.87
C ASP A 311 -19.87 4.92 -30.88
N GLU A 312 -18.98 4.05 -31.32
CA GLU A 312 -19.15 2.61 -31.45
C GLU A 312 -19.87 2.01 -30.23
N GLY A 313 -21.09 1.50 -30.46
CA GLY A 313 -22.12 1.27 -29.44
C GLY A 313 -21.61 0.69 -28.12
N GLY A 314 -21.65 1.52 -27.07
CA GLY A 314 -21.75 1.17 -25.65
C GLY A 314 -21.02 -0.08 -25.19
N ARG A 315 -19.79 -0.33 -25.65
CA ARG A 315 -18.98 -1.45 -25.17
C ARG A 315 -18.02 -0.95 -24.11
N GLN A 316 -18.00 -1.63 -22.97
CA GLN A 316 -16.93 -1.45 -22.01
C GLN A 316 -15.66 -2.08 -22.60
N ARG A 317 -14.59 -1.28 -22.67
CA ARG A 317 -13.27 -1.71 -23.16
C ARG A 317 -12.27 -1.61 -22.03
N ILE A 318 -11.51 -2.69 -21.81
CA ILE A 318 -10.37 -2.74 -20.90
C ILE A 318 -9.19 -3.25 -21.70
N GLY A 319 -8.17 -2.42 -21.86
CA GLY A 319 -7.00 -2.81 -22.62
C GLY A 319 -5.89 -1.76 -22.53
N GLY A 320 -4.73 -2.12 -23.06
CA GLY A 320 -3.55 -1.28 -23.08
C GLY A 320 -2.27 -2.07 -23.27
N GLU A 321 -1.14 -1.40 -23.16
CA GLU A 321 0.18 -2.03 -23.17
C GLU A 321 0.41 -2.78 -21.84
N LEU A 322 0.71 -4.07 -21.91
CA LEU A 322 1.02 -4.92 -20.76
C LEU A 322 2.36 -4.54 -20.13
N SER A 323 2.49 -4.77 -18.82
CA SER A 323 3.75 -4.51 -18.09
C SER A 323 4.93 -5.36 -18.58
N GLY A 324 4.66 -6.49 -19.23
CA GLY A 324 5.67 -7.31 -19.88
C GLY A 324 5.10 -8.10 -21.06
N LEU A 325 5.93 -8.99 -21.62
CA LEU A 325 5.54 -9.81 -22.77
C LEU A 325 4.78 -11.05 -22.31
N VAL A 326 3.73 -11.41 -23.04
CA VAL A 326 3.02 -12.69 -22.91
C VAL A 326 3.25 -13.58 -24.12
N SER A 327 2.99 -14.88 -23.99
CA SER A 327 2.93 -15.84 -25.09
C SER A 327 1.48 -15.94 -25.58
N PRO A 328 1.07 -15.28 -26.69
CA PRO A 328 -0.34 -15.23 -27.09
C PRO A 328 -0.97 -16.61 -27.28
N ASP A 329 -0.20 -17.57 -27.78
CA ASP A 329 -0.63 -18.96 -28.04
C ASP A 329 -0.87 -19.78 -26.76
N GLU A 330 -0.35 -19.31 -25.63
CA GLU A 330 -0.47 -19.96 -24.32
C GLU A 330 -1.37 -19.17 -23.36
N CYS A 331 -2.00 -18.10 -23.87
CA CYS A 331 -3.00 -17.34 -23.13
C CYS A 331 -4.38 -17.98 -23.34
N SER A 332 -5.18 -18.02 -22.29
CA SER A 332 -6.54 -18.53 -22.34
C SER A 332 -7.48 -17.60 -21.58
N TRP A 333 -8.77 -17.66 -21.90
CA TRP A 333 -9.79 -16.96 -21.14
C TRP A 333 -11.05 -17.80 -21.01
N VAL A 334 -11.78 -17.58 -19.92
CA VAL A 334 -13.08 -18.21 -19.64
C VAL A 334 -13.98 -17.19 -18.94
N ILE A 335 -15.30 -17.37 -19.02
CA ILE A 335 -16.23 -16.66 -18.13
C ILE A 335 -16.52 -17.59 -16.96
N ASP A 336 -16.18 -17.14 -15.76
CA ASP A 336 -16.38 -17.89 -14.52
C ASP A 336 -16.72 -16.92 -13.38
N GLU A 337 -16.96 -17.46 -12.19
CA GLU A 337 -17.01 -16.69 -10.95
C GLU A 337 -15.61 -16.49 -10.39
N ASP A 338 -15.30 -15.28 -9.92
CA ASP A 338 -14.08 -15.05 -9.18
C ASP A 338 -14.14 -15.69 -7.78
N GLY A 339 -13.06 -15.55 -7.00
CA GLY A 339 -13.02 -16.04 -5.61
C GLY A 339 -14.02 -15.35 -4.66
N GLN A 340 -14.77 -14.34 -5.12
CA GLN A 340 -15.82 -13.64 -4.38
C GLN A 340 -17.23 -14.03 -4.87
N GLY A 341 -17.35 -14.93 -5.85
CA GLY A 341 -18.63 -15.31 -6.47
C GLY A 341 -19.13 -14.30 -7.50
N GLN A 342 -18.31 -13.30 -7.89
CA GLN A 342 -18.68 -12.34 -8.91
C GLN A 342 -18.36 -12.89 -10.30
N ARG A 343 -19.34 -12.84 -11.19
CA ARG A 343 -19.16 -13.26 -12.59
C ARG A 343 -18.19 -12.35 -13.32
N CYS A 344 -17.14 -12.93 -13.88
CA CYS A 344 -16.07 -12.20 -14.54
C CYS A 344 -15.52 -12.96 -15.77
N VAL A 345 -14.78 -12.25 -16.61
CA VAL A 345 -13.86 -12.86 -17.58
C VAL A 345 -12.56 -13.13 -16.84
N CYS A 346 -12.20 -14.40 -16.70
CA CYS A 346 -10.95 -14.89 -16.15
C CYS A 346 -9.97 -15.11 -17.29
N LEU A 347 -8.97 -14.23 -17.41
CA LEU A 347 -7.87 -14.38 -18.36
C LEU A 347 -6.69 -15.00 -17.64
N SER A 348 -6.03 -15.97 -18.26
CA SER A 348 -4.74 -16.49 -17.81
C SER A 348 -3.70 -16.17 -18.88
N LEU A 349 -2.76 -15.30 -18.53
CA LEU A 349 -1.74 -14.78 -19.43
C LEU A 349 -0.39 -15.39 -19.10
N ARG A 350 0.14 -16.25 -19.97
CA ARG A 350 1.48 -16.83 -19.76
C ARG A 350 2.56 -15.79 -20.07
N LYS A 351 3.37 -15.46 -19.08
CA LYS A 351 4.50 -14.55 -19.21
C LYS A 351 5.56 -15.17 -20.11
N ARG A 352 5.96 -14.43 -21.14
CA ARG A 352 7.01 -14.85 -22.05
C ARG A 352 8.37 -14.54 -21.43
N ARG A 353 9.14 -15.58 -21.13
CA ARG A 353 10.53 -15.47 -20.65
C ARG A 353 11.48 -15.33 -21.84
N ARG A 354 12.39 -14.35 -21.84
CA ARG A 354 13.50 -14.35 -22.82
C ARG A 354 14.60 -15.30 -22.38
N GLU A 355 14.83 -15.39 -21.07
CA GLU A 355 15.80 -16.29 -20.45
C GLU A 355 15.17 -17.00 -19.26
N ALA A 356 15.64 -18.20 -18.92
CA ALA A 356 15.14 -18.97 -17.77
C ALA A 356 15.29 -18.22 -16.44
N SER A 357 16.21 -17.24 -16.37
CA SER A 357 16.48 -16.37 -15.23
C SER A 357 15.63 -15.09 -15.19
N GLU A 358 14.93 -14.71 -16.26
CA GLU A 358 14.17 -13.46 -16.35
C GLU A 358 12.70 -13.63 -15.92
N SER A 359 12.47 -14.17 -14.72
CA SER A 359 11.12 -14.15 -14.14
C SER A 359 10.90 -12.85 -13.40
N THR A 360 10.25 -11.88 -14.05
CA THR A 360 9.94 -10.58 -13.46
C THR A 360 8.50 -10.52 -12.98
N TRP A 361 8.33 -9.99 -11.77
CA TRP A 361 7.02 -9.64 -11.22
C TRP A 361 6.52 -8.35 -11.88
N TRP A 362 5.25 -8.32 -12.23
CA TRP A 362 4.65 -7.13 -12.84
C TRP A 362 3.93 -6.32 -11.77
N PRO A 363 4.32 -5.08 -11.46
CA PRO A 363 3.67 -4.30 -10.40
C PRO A 363 2.19 -3.97 -10.70
N ARG A 364 1.77 -4.17 -11.95
CA ARG A 364 0.45 -3.86 -12.51
C ARG A 364 0.24 -4.68 -13.79
N CYS A 365 -0.99 -4.85 -14.26
CA CYS A 365 -1.25 -5.56 -15.51
C CYS A 365 -0.91 -4.67 -16.73
N PHE A 366 -1.33 -3.39 -16.73
CA PHE A 366 -1.08 -2.44 -17.82
C PHE A 366 -0.13 -1.31 -17.42
N LYS A 367 0.70 -0.82 -18.35
CA LYS A 367 1.69 0.24 -18.11
C LYS A 367 1.08 1.61 -17.84
N GLU A 368 -0.08 1.89 -18.42
CA GLU A 368 -0.76 3.19 -18.32
C GLU A 368 -1.41 3.43 -16.95
N GLU A 369 -1.49 2.40 -16.11
CA GLU A 369 -2.05 2.54 -14.77
C GLU A 369 -1.09 3.29 -13.88
N GLU A 370 -1.56 4.22 -13.06
CA GLU A 370 -0.70 4.81 -12.04
C GLU A 370 -0.12 3.70 -11.16
N SER A 371 1.21 3.71 -10.98
CA SER A 371 1.89 2.69 -10.18
C SER A 371 1.36 2.74 -8.75
N VAL A 372 0.65 1.68 -8.35
CA VAL A 372 0.24 1.49 -6.95
C VAL A 372 1.44 1.10 -6.08
N VAL A 373 2.52 0.60 -6.70
CA VAL A 373 3.75 0.21 -6.03
C VAL A 373 4.63 1.46 -5.84
N PRO A 374 4.95 1.86 -4.60
CA PRO A 374 5.90 2.94 -4.33
C PRO A 374 7.25 2.62 -4.98
N PRO A 375 7.95 3.60 -5.59
CA PRO A 375 9.26 3.39 -6.25
C PRO A 375 10.30 2.69 -5.34
N GLU A 376 10.17 2.89 -4.04
CA GLU A 376 11.01 2.28 -2.99
C GLU A 376 10.88 0.74 -2.94
N MET A 377 9.73 0.17 -3.31
CA MET A 377 9.52 -1.28 -3.36
C MET A 377 10.13 -1.93 -4.60
N GLN A 378 10.37 -1.17 -5.68
CA GLN A 378 10.93 -1.71 -6.92
C GLN A 378 12.37 -2.21 -6.70
N GLY A 379 13.20 -1.42 -6.00
CA GLY A 379 14.59 -1.79 -5.71
C GLY A 379 14.74 -3.02 -4.80
N SER A 380 13.90 -3.13 -3.76
CA SER A 380 13.90 -4.30 -2.86
C SER A 380 13.47 -5.59 -3.57
N LEU A 381 12.51 -5.50 -4.50
CA LEU A 381 12.10 -6.64 -5.31
C LEU A 381 13.21 -7.11 -6.26
N ASP A 382 13.88 -6.17 -6.91
CA ASP A 382 14.97 -6.47 -7.86
C ASP A 382 16.17 -7.09 -7.13
N GLU A 383 16.52 -6.61 -5.93
CA GLU A 383 17.56 -7.21 -5.07
C GLU A 383 17.19 -8.63 -4.61
N GLY A 384 15.94 -8.85 -4.17
CA GLY A 384 15.48 -10.18 -3.75
C GLY A 384 15.48 -11.20 -4.90
N LEU A 385 15.11 -10.77 -6.11
CA LEU A 385 15.19 -11.60 -7.31
C LEU A 385 16.64 -11.92 -7.69
N ALA A 386 17.55 -10.95 -7.58
CA ALA A 386 18.97 -11.16 -7.84
C ALA A 386 19.59 -12.18 -6.87
N GLN A 387 19.26 -12.12 -5.58
CA GLN A 387 19.71 -13.09 -4.57
C GLN A 387 19.16 -14.50 -4.85
N ALA A 388 17.87 -14.61 -5.16
CA ALA A 388 17.25 -15.90 -5.49
C ALA A 388 17.89 -16.54 -6.73
N ARG A 389 18.31 -15.73 -7.71
CA ARG A 389 19.05 -16.17 -8.89
C ARG A 389 20.44 -16.70 -8.54
N GLU A 390 21.22 -15.93 -7.80
CA GLU A 390 22.58 -16.32 -7.41
C GLU A 390 22.58 -17.64 -6.62
N GLU A 391 21.61 -17.82 -5.72
CA GLU A 391 21.48 -19.03 -4.91
C GLU A 391 21.05 -20.24 -5.76
N ARG A 392 20.16 -20.06 -6.74
CA ARG A 392 19.79 -21.11 -7.69
C ARG A 392 20.98 -21.54 -8.55
N GLU A 393 21.73 -20.59 -9.10
CA GLU A 393 22.94 -20.89 -9.88
C GLU A 393 24.00 -21.59 -9.01
N ARG A 394 24.10 -21.25 -7.72
CA ARG A 394 24.96 -21.94 -6.76
C ARG A 394 24.51 -23.38 -6.51
N MET A 395 23.21 -23.64 -6.40
CA MET A 395 22.67 -25.00 -6.25
C MET A 395 22.85 -25.84 -7.51
N GLU A 396 22.59 -25.28 -8.70
CA GLU A 396 22.81 -25.97 -9.97
C GLU A 396 24.29 -26.32 -10.17
N ARG A 397 25.22 -25.43 -9.78
CA ARG A 397 26.67 -25.74 -9.74
C ARG A 397 27.03 -26.84 -8.75
N ALA A 398 26.39 -26.89 -7.59
CA ALA A 398 26.65 -27.92 -6.59
C ALA A 398 26.18 -29.30 -7.05
N LEU A 399 25.02 -29.37 -7.73
CA LEU A 399 24.47 -30.61 -8.28
C LEU A 399 25.22 -31.09 -9.52
N GLY A 400 25.67 -30.19 -10.40
CA GLY A 400 26.45 -30.55 -11.57
C GLY A 400 27.90 -30.99 -11.28
N ALA A 401 28.39 -30.84 -10.05
CA ALA A 401 29.73 -31.28 -9.65
C ALA A 401 29.80 -32.75 -9.22
N GLU A 402 28.64 -33.41 -9.02
CA GLU A 402 28.60 -34.81 -8.55
C GLU A 402 28.64 -35.86 -9.67
N ASP A 403 28.49 -35.47 -10.95
CA ASP A 403 28.58 -36.41 -12.09
C ASP A 403 30.04 -36.71 -12.52
N GLY A 404 31.02 -36.24 -11.75
CA GLY A 404 32.46 -36.43 -11.99
C GLY A 404 33.12 -37.53 -11.15
N TRP A 405 32.38 -38.48 -10.58
CA TRP A 405 32.97 -39.67 -9.98
C TRP A 405 33.39 -40.63 -11.09
N GLY A 406 34.69 -40.60 -11.36
CA GLY A 406 35.33 -41.36 -12.42
C GLY A 406 35.06 -42.86 -12.34
N GLU A 407 34.96 -43.43 -13.53
CA GLU A 407 35.48 -44.76 -13.82
C GLU A 407 36.98 -44.74 -13.49
N GLU A 408 37.35 -45.19 -12.29
CA GLU A 408 38.71 -45.68 -12.03
C GLU A 408 38.73 -47.19 -12.37
N GLU A 409 39.46 -47.52 -13.45
CA GLU A 409 39.99 -48.86 -13.77
C GLU A 409 41.17 -49.24 -12.87
#